data_AF-A0A0D0CMG6-F1
#
_entry.id   AF-A0A0D0CMG6-F1
#
_cell.length_a   1.000
_cell.length_b   1.000
_cell.length_c   1.000
_cell.angle_alpha   90.00
_cell.angle_beta   90.00
_cell.angle_gamma   90.00
#
_symmetry.space_group_name_H-M   'P 1'
#
loop_
_entity.id
_entity.type
_entity.pdbx_description
1 polymer ?
#
loop_
_entity_poly.entity_id
_entity_poly.type
_entity_poly.pdbx_seq_one_letter_code
_entity_poly.pdbx_strand_id
1 'polypeptide(L)'
;QCERLGEETGCWLYLAAQHPNAHENFAHYTSRRLTLDWIPTLDDVHNQTNKLFISLQRSRRSNAAELSANLMAKEAALSAALAETSDLRAQNQHLQEQQQRL
;
A
#
# COMPACT_ATOMS: atom_id res chain seq x y z
N GLN A 1 -26.18 -5.56 8.19
CA GLN A 1 -26.72 -5.36 6.82
C GLN A 1 -26.57 -6.62 5.96
N CYS A 2 -25.44 -7.33 6.06
CA CYS A 2 -25.23 -8.61 5.39
C CYS A 2 -26.24 -9.69 5.81
N GLU A 3 -26.66 -9.70 7.08
CA GLU A 3 -27.65 -10.67 7.59
C GLU A 3 -28.98 -10.56 6.86
N ARG A 4 -29.53 -9.34 6.81
CA ARG A 4 -30.78 -9.05 6.11
C ARG A 4 -30.72 -9.44 4.64
N LEU A 5 -29.60 -9.18 3.95
CA LEU A 5 -29.44 -9.59 2.54
C LEU A 5 -29.46 -11.11 2.39
N GLY A 6 -28.78 -11.85 3.28
CA GLY A 6 -28.79 -13.31 3.26
C GLY A 6 -30.17 -13.91 3.56
N GLU A 7 -30.93 -13.27 4.44
CA GLU A 7 -32.30 -13.68 4.78
C GLU A 7 -33.30 -13.38 3.66
N GLU A 8 -33.26 -12.17 3.10
CA GLU A 8 -34.18 -11.74 2.04
C GLU A 8 -33.96 -12.48 0.71
N THR A 9 -32.70 -12.76 0.37
CA THR A 9 -32.35 -13.41 -0.92
C THR A 9 -32.35 -14.93 -0.84
N GLY A 10 -32.18 -15.51 0.35
CA GLY A 10 -31.96 -16.94 0.53
C GLY A 10 -30.68 -17.47 -0.15
N CYS A 11 -29.81 -16.58 -0.62
CA CYS A 11 -28.62 -16.96 -1.37
C CYS A 11 -27.49 -17.47 -0.45
N TRP A 12 -26.58 -18.21 -1.08
CA TRP A 12 -25.27 -18.56 -0.54
C TRP A 12 -24.36 -17.33 -0.57
N LEU A 13 -24.07 -16.74 0.59
CA LEU A 13 -23.24 -15.55 0.71
C LEU A 13 -22.10 -15.80 1.69
N TYR A 14 -20.89 -15.47 1.26
CA TYR A 14 -19.72 -15.33 2.09
C TYR A 14 -19.13 -13.95 1.84
N LEU A 15 -18.99 -13.15 2.90
CA LEU A 15 -18.48 -11.79 2.84
C LEU A 15 -17.32 -11.69 3.81
N ALA A 16 -16.22 -11.11 3.36
CA ALA A 16 -15.04 -10.88 4.19
C ALA A 16 -14.47 -9.50 3.92
N ALA A 17 -14.08 -8.81 4.98
CA ALA A 17 -13.54 -7.46 4.91
C ALA A 17 -12.43 -7.30 5.94
N GLN A 18 -11.31 -6.69 5.51
CA GLN A 18 -10.24 -6.29 6.41
C GLN A 18 -9.85 -4.85 6.14
N HIS A 19 -9.81 -4.05 7.20
CA HIS A 19 -9.22 -2.73 7.10
C HIS A 19 -7.70 -2.85 6.95
N PRO A 20 -7.05 -2.12 6.04
CA PRO A 20 -5.62 -2.28 5.76
C PRO A 20 -4.69 -2.10 6.96
N ASN A 21 -5.13 -1.28 7.92
CA ASN A 21 -4.39 -0.98 9.15
C ASN A 21 -4.95 -1.71 10.37
N ALA A 22 -5.92 -2.61 10.20
CA ALA A 22 -6.37 -3.44 11.31
C ALA A 22 -5.25 -4.40 11.73
N HIS A 23 -5.03 -4.49 13.03
CA HIS A 23 -4.15 -5.50 13.64
C HIS A 23 -4.86 -6.82 13.91
N GLU A 24 -6.19 -6.81 13.82
CA GLU A 24 -7.07 -7.96 14.02
C GLU A 24 -7.30 -8.73 12.71
N ASN A 25 -7.81 -9.96 12.86
CA ASN A 25 -8.23 -10.80 11.74
C ASN A 25 -9.34 -10.11 10.94
N PHE A 26 -9.51 -10.52 9.67
CA PHE A 26 -10.60 -10.02 8.84
C PHE A 26 -11.97 -10.34 9.45
N ALA A 27 -12.89 -9.38 9.38
CA ALA A 27 -14.29 -9.61 9.70
C ALA A 27 -14.92 -10.43 8.57
N HIS A 28 -15.78 -11.38 8.92
CA HIS A 28 -16.50 -12.17 7.92
C HIS A 28 -17.94 -12.42 8.34
N TYR A 29 -18.77 -12.68 7.33
CA TYR A 29 -20.15 -13.07 7.47
C TYR A 29 -20.43 -14.23 6.52
N THR A 30 -21.12 -15.24 7.04
CA THR A 30 -21.60 -16.39 6.29
C THR A 30 -23.12 -16.43 6.38
N SER A 31 -23.82 -16.53 5.25
CA SER A 31 -25.28 -16.61 5.29
C SER A 31 -25.78 -17.89 5.93
N ARG A 32 -26.94 -17.80 6.58
CA ARG A 32 -27.58 -18.94 7.23
C ARG A 32 -27.74 -20.12 6.29
N ARG A 33 -28.10 -19.87 5.02
CA ARG A 33 -28.25 -20.91 4.00
C ARG A 33 -26.92 -21.62 3.70
N LEU A 34 -25.83 -20.86 3.58
CA LEU A 34 -24.49 -21.41 3.36
C LEU A 34 -24.03 -22.28 4.56
N THR A 35 -24.37 -21.86 5.78
CA THR A 35 -24.06 -22.63 7.00
C THR A 35 -24.86 -23.92 7.10
N LEU A 36 -26.17 -23.88 6.78
CA LEU A 36 -27.06 -25.03 6.92
C LEU A 36 -26.84 -26.09 5.84
N ASP A 37 -26.53 -25.68 4.62
CA ASP A 37 -26.36 -26.61 3.49
C ASP A 37 -25.02 -27.35 3.54
N TRP A 38 -24.16 -27.08 4.53
CA TRP A 38 -22.82 -27.63 4.75
C TRP A 38 -22.04 -27.85 3.45
N ILE A 39 -21.38 -26.78 2.99
CA ILE A 39 -20.56 -26.82 1.78
C ILE A 39 -19.11 -27.12 2.19
N PRO A 40 -18.54 -28.29 1.79
CA PRO A 40 -17.21 -28.71 2.23
C PRO A 40 -16.07 -27.75 1.87
N THR A 41 -16.29 -26.88 0.89
CA THR A 41 -15.31 -25.90 0.42
C THR A 41 -15.33 -24.58 1.19
N LEU A 42 -16.23 -24.40 2.17
CA LEU A 42 -16.34 -23.14 2.90
C LEU A 42 -15.08 -22.85 3.73
N ASP A 43 -14.51 -23.88 4.37
CA ASP A 43 -13.26 -23.74 5.12
C ASP A 43 -12.09 -23.39 4.17
N ASP A 44 -12.07 -23.96 2.97
CA ASP A 44 -11.09 -23.61 1.95
C ASP A 44 -11.24 -22.16 1.50
N VAL A 45 -12.46 -21.70 1.24
CA VAL A 45 -12.75 -20.29 0.89
C VAL A 45 -12.29 -19.37 2.00
N HIS A 46 -12.56 -19.70 3.27
CA HIS A 46 -12.13 -18.91 4.42
C HIS A 46 -10.60 -18.85 4.51
N ASN A 47 -9.94 -19.99 4.36
CA ASN A 47 -8.48 -20.09 4.41
C ASN A 47 -7.80 -19.34 3.25
N GLN A 48 -8.34 -19.41 2.04
CA GLN A 48 -7.81 -18.68 0.88
C GLN A 48 -8.04 -17.17 1.04
N THR A 49 -9.18 -16.77 1.60
CA THR A 49 -9.48 -15.38 1.92
C THR A 49 -8.48 -14.81 2.93
N ASN A 50 -8.15 -15.59 3.97
CA ASN A 50 -7.11 -15.20 4.93
C ASN A 50 -5.74 -14.99 4.25
N LYS A 51 -5.32 -15.96 3.43
CA LYS A 51 -4.06 -15.89 2.67
C LYS A 51 -4.04 -14.68 1.74
N LEU A 52 -5.15 -14.38 1.08
CA LEU A 52 -5.31 -13.23 0.20
C LEU A 52 -5.06 -11.93 0.97
N PHE A 53 -5.73 -11.72 2.10
CA PHE A 53 -5.54 -10.49 2.86
C PHE A 53 -4.13 -10.33 3.43
N ILE A 54 -3.53 -11.41 3.94
CA ILE A 54 -2.12 -11.41 4.39
C ILE A 54 -1.19 -11.01 3.24
N SER A 55 -1.40 -11.58 2.05
CA SER A 55 -0.61 -11.27 0.86
C SER A 55 -0.76 -9.80 0.45
N LEU A 56 -1.99 -9.29 0.42
CA LEU A 56 -2.26 -7.88 0.11
C LEU A 56 -1.61 -6.94 1.13
N GLN A 57 -1.68 -7.25 2.43
CA GLN A 57 -1.07 -6.41 3.46
C GLN A 57 0.46 -6.39 3.33
N ARG A 58 1.08 -7.55 3.04
CA ARG A 58 2.53 -7.64 2.78
C ARG A 58 2.93 -6.85 1.54
N SER A 59 2.21 -7.02 0.43
CA SER A 59 2.45 -6.28 -0.80
C SER A 59 2.35 -4.77 -0.57
N ARG A 60 1.32 -4.30 0.14
CA ARG A 60 1.19 -2.88 0.51
C ARG A 60 2.37 -2.35 1.32
N ARG A 61 2.83 -3.11 2.31
CA ARG A 61 4.02 -2.72 3.12
C ARG A 61 5.27 -2.68 2.25
N SER A 62 5.44 -3.62 1.33
CA SER A 62 6.55 -3.64 0.37
C SER A 62 6.53 -2.41 -0.52
N ASN A 63 5.39 -2.08 -1.12
CA ASN A 63 5.24 -0.90 -1.98
C ASN A 63 5.51 0.40 -1.21
N ALA A 64 5.06 0.48 0.05
CA ALA A 64 5.33 1.66 0.89
C ALA A 64 6.82 1.80 1.22
N ALA A 65 7.52 0.68 1.49
CA ALA A 65 8.96 0.68 1.71
C ALA A 65 9.75 1.07 0.45
N GLU A 66 9.36 0.56 -0.72
CA GLU A 66 9.97 0.91 -2.01
C GLU A 66 9.75 2.40 -2.33
N LEU A 67 8.54 2.91 -2.13
CA LEU A 67 8.25 4.34 -2.32
C LEU A 67 9.09 5.21 -1.38
N SER A 68 9.24 4.81 -0.12
CA SER A 68 10.08 5.51 0.86
C SER A 68 11.55 5.54 0.42
N ALA A 69 12.10 4.39 -0.02
CA ALA A 69 13.47 4.32 -0.51
C ALA A 69 13.70 5.19 -1.75
N ASN A 70 12.74 5.19 -2.68
CA ASN A 70 12.79 6.04 -3.87
C ASN A 70 12.76 7.54 -3.50
N LEU A 71 11.93 7.94 -2.54
CA LEU A 71 11.92 9.32 -2.05
C LEU A 71 13.27 9.72 -1.46
N MET A 72 13.85 8.91 -0.57
CA MET A 72 15.17 9.19 0.00
C MET A 72 16.26 9.34 -1.07
N ALA A 73 16.27 8.46 -2.07
CA ALA A 73 17.24 8.54 -3.17
C ALA A 73 17.06 9.82 -4.00
N LYS A 74 15.81 10.22 -4.27
CA LYS A 74 15.50 11.46 -5.00
C LYS A 74 15.86 12.70 -4.21
N GLU A 75 15.61 12.71 -2.90
CA GLU A 75 15.99 13.81 -2.01
C GLU A 75 17.52 13.96 -1.92
N ALA A 76 18.26 12.85 -1.82
CA ALA A 76 19.72 12.88 -1.85
C ALA A 76 20.26 13.42 -3.18
N ALA A 77 19.69 12.99 -4.31
CA ALA A 77 20.08 13.49 -5.64
C ALA A 77 19.78 14.98 -5.81
N LEU A 78 18.62 15.45 -5.31
CA LEU A 78 18.26 16.86 -5.31
C LEU A 78 19.24 17.69 -4.47
N SER A 79 19.58 17.23 -3.27
CA SER A 79 20.55 17.88 -2.40
C SER A 79 21.92 18.02 -3.07
N ALA A 80 22.41 16.94 -3.71
CA ALA A 80 23.66 16.96 -4.45
C ALA A 80 23.63 17.93 -5.63
N ALA A 81 22.56 17.94 -6.43
CA ALA A 81 22.41 18.86 -7.56
C ALA A 81 22.33 20.33 -7.12
N LEU A 82 21.70 20.61 -5.98
CA LEU A 82 21.66 21.96 -5.42
C LEU A 82 23.05 22.43 -4.97
N ALA A 83 23.83 21.56 -4.32
CA ALA A 83 25.21 21.86 -3.92
C ALA A 83 26.11 22.14 -5.15
N GLU A 84 26.02 21.30 -6.19
CA GLU A 84 26.76 21.50 -7.43
C GLU A 84 26.37 22.83 -8.10
N THR A 85 25.08 23.16 -8.13
CA THR A 85 24.61 24.42 -8.70
C THR A 85 25.13 25.64 -7.92
N SER A 86 25.21 25.57 -6.59
CA SER A 86 25.80 26.65 -5.78
C SER A 86 27.29 26.81 -6.04
N ASP A 87 28.03 25.71 -6.16
CA ASP A 87 29.47 25.73 -6.43
C ASP A 87 29.76 26.31 -7.81
N LEU A 88 29.01 25.89 -8.83
CA LEU A 88 29.12 26.42 -10.19
C LEU A 88 28.78 27.92 -10.25
N ARG A 89 27.79 28.39 -9.47
CA ARG A 89 27.47 29.82 -9.37
C ARG A 89 28.61 30.60 -8.73
N ALA A 90 29.20 30.09 -7.66
CA ALA A 90 30.34 30.72 -6.99
C ALA A 90 31.57 30.82 -7.93
N GLN A 91 31.87 29.76 -8.67
CA GLN A 91 32.96 29.76 -9.65
C GLN A 91 32.72 30.77 -10.78
N ASN A 92 31.51 30.82 -11.34
CA ASN A 92 31.17 31.78 -12.40
C ASN A 92 31.29 33.23 -11.91
N GLN A 93 30.86 33.54 -10.69
CA GLN A 93 31.02 34.87 -10.10
C GLN A 93 32.51 35.24 -9.98
N HIS A 94 33.34 34.31 -9.50
CA HIS A 94 34.78 34.55 -9.39
C HIS A 94 35.44 34.82 -10.75
N LEU A 95 35.08 34.07 -11.79
CA LEU A 95 35.55 34.27 -13.16
C LEU A 95 35.14 35.64 -13.73
N GLN A 96 33.89 36.06 -13.47
CA GLN A 96 33.41 37.38 -13.90
C GLN A 96 34.17 38.52 -13.23
N GLU A 97 34.45 38.40 -11.93
CA GLU A 97 35.25 39.39 -11.20
C GLU A 97 36.69 39.48 -11.72
N GLN A 98 37.30 38.34 -12.12
CA GLN A 98 38.64 38.35 -12.72
C GLN A 98 38.65 39.02 -14.09
N GLN A 99 37.63 38.79 -14.92
CA GLN A 99 37.51 39.42 -16.23
C GLN A 99 37.30 40.94 -16.15
N GLN A 100 36.63 41.44 -15.12
CA GLN A 100 36.42 42.89 -14.91
C GLN A 100 37.66 43.63 -14.39
N ARG A 101 38.70 42.90 -13.93
CA ARG A 101 39.94 43.48 -13.40
C ARG A 101 41.07 43.56 -14.44
N LEU A 102 40.87 43.00 -15.62
CA LEU A 102 41.76 43.08 -16.78
C LEU A 102 41.38 44.26 -17.68
#